data_AF-A0AB73QKN0-F1
#
_entry.id   AF-A0AB73QKN0-F1
#
_cell.length_a   1.000
_cell.length_b   1.000
_cell.length_c   1.000
_cell.angle_alpha   90.00
_cell.angle_beta   90.00
_cell.angle_gamma   90.00
#
_symmetry.space_group_name_H-M   'P 1'
#
loop_
_entity.id
_entity.type
_entity.pdbx_description
1 polymer ?
#
loop_
_entity_poly.entity_id
_entity_poly.type
_entity_poly.pdbx_seq_one_letter_code
_entity_poly.pdbx_strand_id
1 'polypeptide(L)'
;MKTIDFEKFSQYSKPGPRYTSYPTAVEFKENFNEESLKTAFFNHDNLKNPMPLSLYTHLPFCRSACYFCACSVIYTSLEEKKTRYISYLKKELALLKNAMDTNREVAQFHYGGGTPTFFSPIQLDEITQSIQEVFPNFSQDIEMSCEIDPRHFTKEHMQTLFDRGFNRLSFGVQDFDFEVQKAIHRIQPFEMVQESVKLARDYGIKSINFDLIYGLPNQTKESFLKTLEWVLKLDPDRLAVFNYAHVPWVKKTMRKIDETLLPSPRDKLEILEALISFLEKANYQMIGMDHFAKSDNELYLALQKAELRRNFQGYTTKKFTQTIGIGVTSIGEGSDYYTQNYKDLHHYEKALDLGHLPVERGVALSQEDVLRKEVIMQMMSNLKLDYSKIEEKFSVDFKAHFKKELEKLKPYEEASLLSFNSKGFEMTRTGGMLVRNMAMEFDAYLRGGEKHFSKTL
;
A
#
# COMPACT_ATOMS: atom_id res chain seq x y z
N MET A 1 17.57 -16.02 -18.07
CA MET A 1 16.54 -14.95 -18.02
C MET A 1 17.22 -13.63 -18.34
N LYS A 2 16.62 -12.76 -19.16
CA LYS A 2 17.24 -11.47 -19.55
C LYS A 2 17.42 -10.58 -18.31
N THR A 3 18.62 -10.05 -18.13
CA THR A 3 19.02 -9.16 -17.02
C THR A 3 18.28 -7.81 -17.09
N ILE A 4 18.11 -7.14 -15.95
CA ILE A 4 17.60 -5.77 -15.89
C ILE A 4 18.66 -4.84 -16.47
N ASP A 5 18.24 -3.91 -17.31
CA ASP A 5 19.08 -2.84 -17.86
C ASP A 5 18.90 -1.57 -17.01
N PHE A 6 19.79 -1.37 -16.04
CA PHE A 6 19.72 -0.27 -15.08
C PHE A 6 20.05 1.10 -15.70
N GLU A 7 20.83 1.13 -16.79
CA GLU A 7 21.09 2.36 -17.55
C GLU A 7 19.80 2.87 -18.21
N LYS A 8 19.05 1.98 -18.87
CA LYS A 8 17.71 2.32 -19.40
C LYS A 8 16.75 2.72 -18.29
N PHE A 9 16.75 1.99 -17.17
CA PHE A 9 15.90 2.33 -16.03
C PHE A 9 16.14 3.77 -15.54
N SER A 10 17.42 4.16 -15.42
CA SER A 10 17.82 5.53 -15.07
C SER A 10 17.39 6.55 -16.13
N GLN A 11 17.67 6.27 -17.41
CA GLN A 11 17.39 7.16 -18.54
C GLN A 11 15.91 7.54 -18.66
N TYR A 12 15.01 6.58 -18.45
CA TYR A 12 13.57 6.81 -18.58
C TYR A 12 12.94 7.36 -17.29
N SER A 13 13.66 7.44 -16.18
CA SER A 13 13.11 7.94 -14.92
C SER A 13 12.58 9.38 -15.07
N LYS A 14 11.31 9.58 -14.74
CA LYS A 14 10.65 10.91 -14.79
C LYS A 14 9.67 11.06 -13.62
N PRO A 15 9.30 12.29 -13.24
CA PRO A 15 8.22 12.49 -12.26
C PRO A 15 6.95 11.80 -12.73
N GLY A 16 6.35 10.98 -11.87
CA GLY A 16 5.12 10.26 -12.20
C GLY A 16 4.39 9.73 -10.97
N PRO A 17 3.07 9.53 -11.06
CA PRO A 17 2.31 8.99 -9.96
C PRO A 17 2.74 7.55 -9.66
N ARG A 18 2.60 7.15 -8.39
CA ARG A 18 2.83 5.77 -7.95
C ARG A 18 1.78 4.79 -8.46
N TYR A 19 0.66 5.30 -8.99
CA TYR A 19 -0.56 4.54 -9.31
C TYR A 19 -0.98 3.64 -8.14
N THR A 20 -1.02 4.23 -6.94
CA THR A 20 -1.67 3.56 -5.81
C THR A 20 -3.15 3.31 -6.11
N SER A 21 -3.75 4.25 -6.84
CA SER A 21 -5.06 4.19 -7.45
C SER A 21 -5.03 4.92 -8.81
N TYR A 22 -6.04 4.67 -9.63
CA TYR A 22 -6.40 5.55 -10.75
C TYR A 22 -7.89 5.88 -10.69
N PRO A 23 -8.30 7.16 -10.78
CA PRO A 23 -7.44 8.35 -10.76
C PRO A 23 -6.65 8.48 -9.45
N THR A 24 -5.63 9.32 -9.45
CA THR A 24 -4.78 9.52 -8.25
C THR A 24 -5.50 10.39 -7.21
N ALA A 25 -5.05 10.36 -5.95
CA ALA A 25 -5.60 11.19 -4.87
C ALA A 25 -5.48 12.72 -5.08
N VAL A 26 -4.78 13.17 -6.14
CA VAL A 26 -4.75 14.57 -6.59
C VAL A 26 -6.10 14.99 -7.19
N GLU A 27 -6.82 14.03 -7.77
CA GLU A 27 -8.12 14.27 -8.39
C GLU A 27 -9.27 14.22 -7.38
N PHE A 28 -9.01 13.90 -6.12
CA PHE A 28 -10.05 13.92 -5.09
C PHE A 28 -10.46 15.35 -4.78
N LYS A 29 -11.76 15.62 -4.82
CA LYS A 29 -12.38 16.94 -4.64
C LYS A 29 -13.42 16.91 -3.52
N GLU A 30 -13.69 18.08 -2.94
CA GLU A 30 -14.65 18.25 -1.84
C GLU A 30 -16.13 18.11 -2.29
N ASN A 31 -16.40 18.16 -3.60
CA ASN A 31 -17.75 17.96 -4.12
C ASN A 31 -18.25 16.51 -4.00
N PHE A 32 -17.35 15.55 -3.82
CA PHE A 32 -17.70 14.21 -3.36
C PHE A 32 -17.74 14.23 -1.83
N ASN A 33 -18.95 14.31 -1.28
CA ASN A 33 -19.24 14.51 0.14
C ASN A 33 -19.95 13.29 0.76
N GLU A 34 -20.44 13.41 1.99
CA GLU A 34 -21.17 12.35 2.70
C GLU A 34 -22.35 11.78 1.89
N GLU A 35 -23.18 12.64 1.30
CA GLU A 35 -24.36 12.19 0.54
C GLU A 35 -23.96 11.44 -0.73
N SER A 36 -22.85 11.85 -1.36
CA SER A 36 -22.24 11.12 -2.48
C SER A 36 -21.80 9.72 -2.04
N LEU A 37 -21.18 9.62 -0.87
CA LEU A 37 -20.74 8.34 -0.30
C LEU A 37 -21.91 7.42 0.07
N LYS A 38 -22.94 7.94 0.74
CA LYS A 38 -24.16 7.17 1.06
C LYS A 38 -24.85 6.65 -0.19
N THR A 39 -24.95 7.49 -1.23
CA THR A 39 -25.49 7.09 -2.54
C THR A 39 -24.66 5.96 -3.15
N ALA A 40 -23.32 6.07 -3.08
CA ALA A 40 -22.44 5.03 -3.58
C ALA A 40 -22.58 3.71 -2.79
N PHE A 41 -22.65 3.77 -1.45
CA PHE A 41 -22.93 2.59 -0.62
C PHE A 41 -24.26 1.94 -1.00
N PHE A 42 -25.34 2.72 -1.05
CA PHE A 42 -26.66 2.23 -1.46
C PHE A 42 -26.63 1.54 -2.83
N ASN A 43 -25.96 2.14 -3.82
CA ASN A 43 -25.85 1.54 -5.15
C ASN A 43 -25.09 0.20 -5.13
N HIS A 44 -24.01 0.12 -4.34
CA HIS A 44 -23.21 -1.10 -4.20
C HIS A 44 -23.97 -2.21 -3.48
N ASP A 45 -24.70 -1.88 -2.42
CA ASP A 45 -25.48 -2.85 -1.65
C ASP A 45 -26.65 -3.42 -2.45
N ASN A 46 -27.18 -2.66 -3.42
CA ASN A 46 -28.25 -3.11 -4.32
C ASN A 46 -27.76 -3.77 -5.62
N LEU A 47 -26.45 -4.01 -5.79
CA LEU A 47 -25.95 -4.80 -6.92
C LEU A 47 -26.46 -6.24 -6.81
N LYS A 48 -26.72 -6.89 -7.95
CA LYS A 48 -27.13 -8.32 -7.99
C LYS A 48 -26.17 -9.24 -7.24
N ASN A 49 -24.87 -8.93 -7.30
CA ASN A 49 -23.81 -9.60 -6.57
C ASN A 49 -22.90 -8.53 -5.96
N PRO A 50 -23.22 -8.02 -4.75
CA PRO A 50 -22.38 -7.01 -4.11
C PRO A 50 -21.00 -7.59 -3.83
N MET A 51 -19.96 -6.78 -3.96
CA MET A 51 -18.60 -7.22 -3.68
C MET A 51 -18.43 -7.55 -2.19
N PRO A 52 -17.53 -8.47 -1.82
CA PRO A 52 -17.08 -8.55 -0.43
C PRO A 52 -16.43 -7.24 0.03
N LEU A 53 -16.39 -7.04 1.34
CA LEU A 53 -15.77 -5.90 2.00
C LEU A 53 -14.29 -6.17 2.28
N SER A 54 -13.49 -5.12 2.15
CA SER A 54 -12.16 -5.00 2.74
C SER A 54 -12.19 -3.85 3.74
N LEU A 55 -11.84 -4.11 5.00
CA LEU A 55 -11.82 -3.09 6.03
C LEU A 55 -10.39 -2.57 6.20
N TYR A 56 -10.21 -1.25 6.11
CA TYR A 56 -8.95 -0.60 6.47
C TYR A 56 -9.20 0.31 7.65
N THR A 57 -8.51 0.08 8.77
CA THR A 57 -8.60 0.95 9.93
C THR A 57 -7.26 1.63 10.18
N HIS A 58 -7.26 2.96 10.10
CA HIS A 58 -6.07 3.77 10.32
C HIS A 58 -5.91 4.08 11.80
N LEU A 59 -4.81 3.63 12.40
CA LEU A 59 -4.45 3.91 13.79
C LEU A 59 -3.28 4.92 13.79
N PRO A 60 -3.56 6.23 13.95
CA PRO A 60 -2.63 7.29 13.52
C PRO A 60 -1.46 7.53 14.48
N PHE A 61 -1.49 6.97 15.69
CA PHE A 61 -0.57 7.39 16.74
C PHE A 61 0.77 6.66 16.68
N CYS A 62 1.85 7.43 16.87
CA CYS A 62 3.20 6.91 17.06
C CYS A 62 3.80 7.49 18.34
N ARG A 63 4.59 6.69 19.07
CA ARG A 63 5.28 7.15 20.28
C ARG A 63 6.33 8.23 19.99
N SER A 64 7.07 8.08 18.88
CA SER A 64 8.17 8.96 18.51
C SER A 64 8.28 9.13 17.00
N ALA A 65 8.90 10.24 16.59
CA ALA A 65 9.12 10.55 15.17
C ALA A 65 10.31 9.78 14.61
N CYS A 66 10.05 8.90 13.64
CA CYS A 66 11.07 8.37 12.74
C CYS A 66 11.34 9.43 11.66
N TYR A 67 12.58 9.87 11.49
CA TYR A 67 12.87 11.03 10.65
C TYR A 67 12.63 10.78 9.16
N PHE A 68 12.64 9.52 8.72
CA PHE A 68 12.32 9.13 7.35
C PHE A 68 10.81 9.07 7.04
N CYS A 69 9.93 9.09 8.06
CA CYS A 69 8.54 8.67 7.88
C CYS A 69 7.73 9.68 7.06
N ALA A 70 7.08 9.19 5.99
CA ALA A 70 6.15 9.95 5.16
C ALA A 70 4.67 9.64 5.45
N CYS A 71 4.38 8.70 6.34
CA CYS A 71 3.01 8.28 6.67
C CYS A 71 2.21 9.42 7.31
N SER A 72 0.88 9.33 7.26
CA SER A 72 0.02 10.20 8.06
C SER A 72 0.05 9.70 9.50
N VAL A 73 0.69 10.46 10.40
CA VAL A 73 0.91 10.04 11.78
C VAL A 73 0.77 11.20 12.74
N ILE A 74 0.42 10.88 13.99
CA ILE A 74 0.27 11.83 15.09
C ILE A 74 1.18 11.37 16.23
N TYR A 75 2.21 12.16 16.52
CA TYR A 75 3.12 11.85 17.62
C TYR A 75 2.51 12.25 18.95
N THR A 76 2.41 11.30 19.88
CA THR A 76 1.91 11.59 21.22
C THR A 76 2.37 10.55 22.24
N SER A 77 2.50 10.99 23.50
CA SER A 77 2.68 10.15 24.68
C SER A 77 1.43 10.11 25.58
N LEU A 78 0.35 10.76 25.14
CA LEU A 78 -0.85 10.99 25.93
C LEU A 78 -1.86 9.86 25.73
N GLU A 79 -2.13 9.10 26.78
CA GLU A 79 -3.02 7.94 26.75
C GLU A 79 -4.47 8.36 26.48
N GLU A 80 -4.88 9.52 26.99
CA GLU A 80 -6.22 10.08 26.81
C GLU A 80 -6.55 10.36 25.33
N LYS A 81 -5.54 10.60 24.48
CA LYS A 81 -5.75 10.75 23.03
C LYS A 81 -6.14 9.44 22.37
N LYS A 82 -5.57 8.32 22.81
CA LYS A 82 -5.93 7.00 22.30
C LYS A 82 -7.35 6.64 22.72
N THR A 83 -7.68 6.80 24.00
CA THR A 83 -9.04 6.56 24.51
C THR A 83 -10.10 7.44 23.83
N ARG A 84 -9.81 8.73 23.65
CA ARG A 84 -10.67 9.65 22.89
C ARG A 84 -10.87 9.15 21.47
N TYR A 85 -9.80 8.79 20.76
CA TYR A 85 -9.89 8.31 19.39
C TYR A 85 -10.73 7.04 19.25
N ILE A 86 -10.60 6.08 20.17
CA ILE A 86 -11.44 4.86 20.21
C ILE A 86 -12.92 5.23 20.31
N SER A 87 -13.28 6.21 21.15
CA SER A 87 -14.67 6.66 21.25
C SER A 87 -15.20 7.24 19.93
N TYR A 88 -14.35 7.91 19.15
CA TYR A 88 -14.72 8.42 17.83
C TYR A 88 -14.75 7.34 16.75
N LEU A 89 -13.87 6.34 16.79
CA LEU A 89 -13.98 5.15 15.93
C LEU A 89 -15.34 4.45 16.15
N LYS A 90 -15.78 4.30 17.39
CA LYS A 90 -17.10 3.74 17.72
C LYS A 90 -18.26 4.58 17.15
N LYS A 91 -18.16 5.92 17.19
CA LYS A 91 -19.14 6.80 16.55
C LYS A 91 -19.17 6.62 15.03
N GLU A 92 -18.01 6.58 14.38
CA GLU A 92 -17.91 6.34 12.94
C GLU A 92 -18.52 4.99 12.55
N LEU A 93 -18.20 3.93 13.29
CA LEU A 93 -18.78 2.59 13.07
C LEU A 93 -20.30 2.59 13.21
N ALA A 94 -20.86 3.32 14.19
CA ALA A 94 -22.31 3.45 14.33
C ALA A 94 -22.95 4.18 13.13
N LEU A 95 -22.28 5.18 12.57
CA LEU A 95 -22.76 5.87 11.35
C LEU A 95 -22.66 4.97 10.12
N LEU A 96 -21.56 4.22 9.97
CA LEU A 96 -21.39 3.24 8.89
C LEU A 96 -22.48 2.16 8.93
N LYS A 97 -22.81 1.65 10.13
CA LYS A 97 -23.90 0.69 10.33
C LYS A 97 -25.24 1.15 9.76
N ASN A 98 -25.50 2.45 9.78
CA ASN A 98 -26.74 3.04 9.26
C ASN A 98 -26.65 3.44 7.78
N ALA A 99 -25.43 3.55 7.23
CA ALA A 99 -25.19 4.09 5.89
C ALA A 99 -25.00 3.00 4.81
N MET A 100 -24.69 1.76 5.19
CA MET A 100 -24.42 0.66 4.28
C MET A 100 -24.83 -0.71 4.86
N ASP A 101 -24.94 -1.73 4.02
CA ASP A 101 -25.12 -3.11 4.44
C ASP A 101 -23.81 -3.68 5.02
N THR A 102 -23.73 -3.63 6.35
CA THR A 102 -22.61 -4.17 7.12
C THR A 102 -22.64 -5.69 7.30
N ASN A 103 -23.67 -6.39 6.82
CA ASN A 103 -23.75 -7.86 6.84
C ASN A 103 -23.09 -8.52 5.63
N ARG A 104 -22.61 -7.74 4.67
CA ARG A 104 -21.83 -8.25 3.55
C ARG A 104 -20.57 -8.95 4.04
N GLU A 105 -20.16 -9.98 3.30
CA GLU A 105 -18.96 -10.76 3.64
C GLU A 105 -17.73 -9.85 3.73
N VAL A 106 -17.01 -9.90 4.83
CA VAL A 106 -15.70 -9.26 4.99
C VAL A 106 -14.63 -10.28 4.58
N ALA A 107 -13.90 -9.99 3.49
CA ALA A 107 -12.85 -10.85 2.95
C ALA A 107 -11.44 -10.41 3.38
N GLN A 108 -11.28 -9.15 3.78
CA GLN A 108 -10.02 -8.61 4.28
C GLN A 108 -10.24 -7.61 5.42
N PHE A 109 -9.33 -7.58 6.37
CA PHE A 109 -9.22 -6.51 7.38
C PHE A 109 -7.75 -6.17 7.64
N HIS A 110 -7.42 -4.88 7.61
CA HIS A 110 -6.08 -4.39 7.82
C HIS A 110 -6.01 -3.23 8.82
N TYR A 111 -5.16 -3.39 9.83
CA TYR A 111 -4.68 -2.29 10.66
C TYR A 111 -3.39 -1.71 10.07
N GLY A 112 -3.43 -0.42 9.73
CA GLY A 112 -2.24 0.32 9.33
C GLY A 112 -2.20 1.73 9.92
N GLY A 113 -1.26 2.55 9.45
CA GLY A 113 -1.25 3.99 9.69
C GLY A 113 0.00 4.51 10.36
N GLY A 114 -0.12 4.90 11.64
CA GLY A 114 1.03 5.24 12.48
C GLY A 114 1.67 3.98 13.02
N THR A 115 1.22 3.55 14.19
CA THR A 115 1.65 2.29 14.79
C THR A 115 0.45 1.67 15.48
N PRO A 116 -0.24 0.70 14.85
CA PRO A 116 -1.33 -0.04 15.48
C PRO A 116 -0.98 -0.53 16.89
N THR A 117 0.20 -1.14 17.06
CA THR A 117 0.70 -1.65 18.34
C THR A 117 1.22 -0.59 19.32
N PHE A 118 0.93 0.70 19.08
CA PHE A 118 1.04 1.73 20.12
C PHE A 118 -0.24 1.83 20.97
N PHE A 119 -1.37 1.33 20.46
CA PHE A 119 -2.52 1.02 21.28
C PHE A 119 -2.20 -0.20 22.15
N SER A 120 -2.66 -0.18 23.40
CA SER A 120 -2.46 -1.30 24.31
C SER A 120 -3.24 -2.53 23.82
N PRO A 121 -2.92 -3.73 24.31
CA PRO A 121 -3.66 -4.95 23.95
C PRO A 121 -5.16 -4.81 24.23
N ILE A 122 -5.55 -4.24 25.38
CA ILE A 122 -6.96 -4.00 25.74
C ILE A 122 -7.64 -3.04 24.75
N GLN A 123 -6.93 -1.99 24.31
CA GLN A 123 -7.48 -1.04 23.34
C GLN A 123 -7.64 -1.67 21.96
N LEU A 124 -6.68 -2.48 21.51
CA LEU A 124 -6.80 -3.19 20.23
C LEU A 124 -7.93 -4.21 20.25
N ASP A 125 -8.10 -4.89 21.38
CA ASP A 125 -9.23 -5.80 21.63
C ASP A 125 -10.57 -5.06 21.50
N GLU A 126 -10.71 -3.92 22.21
CA GLU A 126 -11.90 -3.07 22.18
C GLU A 126 -12.22 -2.54 20.77
N ILE A 127 -11.21 -2.05 20.04
CA ILE A 127 -11.40 -1.57 18.66
C ILE A 127 -11.84 -2.72 17.76
N THR A 128 -11.13 -3.85 17.80
CA THR A 128 -11.42 -4.99 16.92
C THR A 128 -12.81 -5.55 17.19
N GLN A 129 -13.17 -5.68 18.47
CA GLN A 129 -14.51 -6.09 18.87
C GLN A 129 -15.58 -5.16 18.30
N SER A 130 -15.39 -3.84 18.45
CA SER A 130 -16.36 -2.85 17.96
C SER A 130 -16.55 -2.96 16.45
N ILE A 131 -15.47 -3.23 15.70
CA ILE A 131 -15.53 -3.46 14.25
C ILE A 131 -16.30 -4.75 13.95
N GLN A 132 -15.99 -5.86 14.62
CA GLN A 132 -16.65 -7.15 14.41
C GLN A 132 -18.14 -7.14 14.80
N GLU A 133 -18.53 -6.36 15.81
CA GLU A 133 -19.93 -6.16 16.19
C GLU A 133 -20.74 -5.40 15.13
N VAL A 134 -20.08 -4.48 14.41
CA VAL A 134 -20.70 -3.71 13.32
C VAL A 134 -20.70 -4.50 12.02
N PHE A 135 -19.60 -5.21 11.71
CA PHE A 135 -19.45 -6.05 10.53
C PHE A 135 -19.38 -7.54 10.93
N PRO A 136 -20.51 -8.24 11.15
CA PRO A 136 -20.49 -9.56 11.76
C PRO A 136 -20.05 -10.69 10.83
N ASN A 137 -20.07 -10.49 9.50
CA ASN A 137 -19.94 -11.57 8.52
C ASN A 137 -18.50 -11.71 7.98
N PHE A 138 -17.56 -12.11 8.83
CA PHE A 138 -16.17 -12.37 8.41
C PHE A 138 -16.06 -13.71 7.66
N SER A 139 -15.39 -13.70 6.50
CA SER A 139 -15.18 -14.90 5.68
C SER A 139 -14.35 -15.96 6.41
N GLN A 140 -14.57 -17.24 6.09
CA GLN A 140 -13.74 -18.33 6.64
C GLN A 140 -12.28 -18.24 6.15
N ASP A 141 -12.08 -17.71 4.94
CA ASP A 141 -10.76 -17.51 4.33
C ASP A 141 -10.26 -16.05 4.50
N ILE A 142 -10.67 -15.37 5.58
CA ILE A 142 -10.31 -13.97 5.86
C ILE A 142 -8.79 -13.75 5.86
N GLU A 143 -8.34 -12.67 5.24
CA GLU A 143 -7.00 -12.11 5.50
C GLU A 143 -7.09 -10.98 6.52
N MET A 144 -6.57 -11.19 7.72
CA MET A 144 -6.50 -10.18 8.77
C MET A 144 -5.05 -9.80 9.05
N SER A 145 -4.70 -8.54 8.80
CA SER A 145 -3.31 -8.09 8.82
C SER A 145 -3.07 -6.84 9.68
N CYS A 146 -1.90 -6.77 10.31
CA CYS A 146 -1.52 -5.67 11.19
C CYS A 146 -0.08 -5.22 10.92
N GLU A 147 0.13 -3.90 10.81
CA GLU A 147 1.46 -3.28 10.81
C GLU A 147 2.02 -3.18 12.24
N ILE A 148 3.27 -3.58 12.42
CA ILE A 148 3.94 -3.76 13.72
C ILE A 148 5.22 -2.93 13.79
N ASP A 149 5.33 -2.10 14.83
CA ASP A 149 6.61 -1.59 15.28
C ASP A 149 7.20 -2.55 16.33
N PRO A 150 8.32 -3.23 16.03
CA PRO A 150 8.88 -4.24 16.93
C PRO A 150 9.32 -3.67 18.29
N ARG A 151 9.55 -2.35 18.40
CA ARG A 151 9.95 -1.69 19.66
C ARG A 151 8.84 -1.64 20.70
N HIS A 152 7.60 -1.87 20.30
CA HIS A 152 6.41 -1.78 21.14
C HIS A 152 5.56 -3.04 21.09
N PHE A 153 6.05 -4.11 20.46
CA PHE A 153 5.34 -5.36 20.32
C PHE A 153 5.64 -6.29 21.50
N THR A 154 4.60 -6.76 22.18
CA THR A 154 4.72 -7.65 23.34
C THR A 154 3.92 -8.94 23.11
N LYS A 155 4.12 -9.93 23.99
CA LYS A 155 3.35 -11.17 23.98
C LYS A 155 1.84 -10.92 24.07
N GLU A 156 1.43 -9.96 24.89
CA GLU A 156 0.02 -9.60 25.07
C GLU A 156 -0.56 -9.00 23.80
N HIS A 157 0.21 -8.19 23.05
CA HIS A 157 -0.22 -7.72 21.74
C HIS A 157 -0.42 -8.88 20.77
N MET A 158 0.53 -9.81 20.69
CA MET A 158 0.38 -11.00 19.83
C MET A 158 -0.84 -11.83 20.25
N GLN A 159 -1.03 -12.06 21.55
CA GLN A 159 -2.18 -12.81 22.06
C GLN A 159 -3.50 -12.16 21.63
N THR A 160 -3.67 -10.85 21.85
CA THR A 160 -4.88 -10.12 21.42
C THR A 160 -5.10 -10.22 19.92
N LEU A 161 -4.06 -10.03 19.11
CA LEU A 161 -4.17 -10.13 17.65
C LEU A 161 -4.59 -11.55 17.23
N PHE A 162 -3.99 -12.59 17.83
CA PHE A 162 -4.34 -13.97 17.58
C PHE A 162 -5.80 -14.28 17.97
N ASP A 163 -6.23 -13.88 19.17
CA ASP A 163 -7.59 -14.12 19.68
C ASP A 163 -8.65 -13.44 18.81
N ARG A 164 -8.29 -12.32 18.15
CA ARG A 164 -9.16 -11.61 17.22
C ARG A 164 -9.05 -12.07 15.76
N GLY A 165 -8.23 -13.07 15.47
CA GLY A 165 -8.16 -13.73 14.16
C GLY A 165 -7.10 -13.16 13.20
N PHE A 166 -6.19 -12.31 13.65
CA PHE A 166 -5.08 -11.82 12.82
C PHE A 166 -4.14 -12.96 12.43
N ASN A 167 -3.86 -13.08 11.13
CA ASN A 167 -3.12 -14.19 10.55
C ASN A 167 -1.95 -13.74 9.65
N ARG A 168 -1.75 -12.42 9.50
CA ARG A 168 -0.64 -11.82 8.75
C ARG A 168 -0.08 -10.61 9.49
N LEU A 169 1.24 -10.45 9.52
CA LEU A 169 1.90 -9.30 10.16
C LEU A 169 2.91 -8.64 9.21
N SER A 170 3.03 -7.31 9.30
CA SER A 170 4.09 -6.55 8.63
C SER A 170 4.96 -5.86 9.67
N PHE A 171 6.26 -6.16 9.71
CA PHE A 171 7.19 -5.52 10.65
C PHE A 171 7.94 -4.38 9.96
N GLY A 172 7.87 -3.20 10.56
CA GLY A 172 8.71 -2.07 10.16
C GLY A 172 10.16 -2.25 10.60
N VAL A 173 11.00 -2.87 9.75
CA VAL A 173 12.42 -3.13 10.04
C VAL A 173 13.31 -1.97 9.60
N GLN A 174 13.12 -1.50 8.38
CA GLN A 174 13.83 -0.41 7.71
C GLN A 174 15.29 -0.71 7.42
N ASP A 175 16.09 -0.89 8.48
CA ASP A 175 17.53 -1.24 8.41
C ASP A 175 18.00 -1.86 9.74
N PHE A 176 19.03 -2.72 9.72
CA PHE A 176 19.72 -3.26 10.90
C PHE A 176 21.04 -2.55 11.21
N ASP A 177 21.56 -1.70 10.31
CA ASP A 177 22.75 -0.92 10.56
C ASP A 177 22.51 0.14 11.64
N PHE A 178 23.33 0.12 12.68
CA PHE A 178 23.16 1.00 13.84
C PHE A 178 23.31 2.49 13.51
N GLU A 179 24.23 2.86 12.61
CA GLU A 179 24.45 4.26 12.24
C GLU A 179 23.30 4.78 11.36
N VAL A 180 22.73 3.91 10.51
CA VAL A 180 21.49 4.23 9.78
C VAL A 180 20.33 4.42 10.76
N GLN A 181 20.12 3.47 11.68
CA GLN A 181 19.05 3.53 12.69
C GLN A 181 19.14 4.78 13.56
N LYS A 182 20.34 5.16 13.99
CA LYS A 182 20.60 6.38 14.76
C LYS A 182 20.28 7.63 13.94
N ALA A 183 20.75 7.70 12.70
CA ALA A 183 20.51 8.86 11.81
C ALA A 183 19.02 9.08 11.51
N ILE A 184 18.22 8.03 11.51
CA ILE A 184 16.78 8.10 11.26
C ILE A 184 15.91 8.09 12.52
N HIS A 185 16.54 8.09 13.71
CA HIS A 185 15.88 8.07 15.02
C HIS A 185 14.96 6.85 15.22
N ARG A 186 15.46 5.66 14.87
CA ARG A 186 14.76 4.38 14.98
C ARG A 186 15.70 3.25 15.39
N ILE A 187 16.25 3.33 16.61
CA ILE A 187 17.06 2.25 17.17
C ILE A 187 16.16 1.03 17.46
N GLN A 188 16.49 -0.10 16.83
CA GLN A 188 15.84 -1.40 16.98
C GLN A 188 16.86 -2.51 16.68
N PRO A 189 17.55 -3.04 17.69
CA PRO A 189 18.54 -4.11 17.50
C PRO A 189 17.95 -5.36 16.85
N PHE A 190 18.81 -6.16 16.22
CA PHE A 190 18.41 -7.39 15.54
C PHE A 190 17.65 -8.35 16.46
N GLU A 191 18.12 -8.52 17.69
CA GLU A 191 17.59 -9.43 18.69
C GLU A 191 16.12 -9.09 19.03
N MET A 192 15.78 -7.81 19.10
CA MET A 192 14.41 -7.35 19.35
C MET A 192 13.45 -7.75 18.22
N VAL A 193 13.90 -7.62 16.97
CA VAL A 193 13.10 -8.05 15.81
C VAL A 193 13.01 -9.57 15.77
N GLN A 194 14.12 -10.27 16.06
CA GLN A 194 14.16 -11.73 16.14
C GLN A 194 13.14 -12.27 17.16
N GLU A 195 13.10 -11.69 18.37
CA GLU A 195 12.14 -12.07 19.41
C GLU A 195 10.69 -11.84 18.97
N SER A 196 10.41 -10.69 18.33
CA SER A 196 9.08 -10.35 17.81
C SER A 196 8.61 -11.33 16.72
N VAL A 197 9.51 -11.69 15.81
CA VAL A 197 9.24 -12.64 14.72
C VAL A 197 9.04 -14.04 15.27
N LYS A 198 9.91 -14.48 16.18
CA LYS A 198 9.77 -15.78 16.85
C LYS A 198 8.43 -15.86 17.57
N LEU A 199 8.06 -14.84 18.34
CA LEU A 199 6.77 -14.76 19.01
C LEU A 199 5.60 -14.90 18.03
N ALA A 200 5.62 -14.18 16.90
CA ALA A 200 4.57 -14.31 15.88
C ALA A 200 4.49 -15.74 15.31
N ARG A 201 5.64 -16.37 15.02
CA ARG A 201 5.69 -17.76 14.53
C ARG A 201 5.21 -18.77 15.59
N ASP A 202 5.54 -18.58 16.86
CA ASP A 202 5.09 -19.43 17.97
C ASP A 202 3.54 -19.42 18.09
N TYR A 203 2.90 -18.30 17.72
CA TYR A 203 1.44 -18.15 17.63
C TYR A 203 0.85 -18.62 16.28
N GLY A 204 1.67 -19.18 15.39
CA GLY A 204 1.21 -19.75 14.12
C GLY A 204 1.04 -18.75 12.97
N ILE A 205 1.57 -17.52 13.08
CA ILE A 205 1.55 -16.55 11.97
C ILE A 205 2.42 -17.06 10.82
N LYS A 206 1.77 -17.37 9.69
CA LYS A 206 2.43 -17.94 8.51
C LYS A 206 2.88 -16.90 7.48
N SER A 207 2.30 -15.70 7.50
CA SER A 207 2.59 -14.64 6.52
C SER A 207 3.19 -13.42 7.23
N ILE A 208 4.52 -13.33 7.20
CA ILE A 208 5.30 -12.23 7.76
C ILE A 208 5.92 -11.42 6.62
N ASN A 209 5.63 -10.13 6.59
CA ASN A 209 6.29 -9.16 5.72
C ASN A 209 7.29 -8.32 6.53
N PHE A 210 8.44 -7.98 5.95
CA PHE A 210 9.27 -6.88 6.46
C PHE A 210 9.25 -5.69 5.50
N ASP A 211 9.10 -4.51 6.09
CA ASP A 211 9.30 -3.24 5.41
C ASP A 211 10.76 -2.81 5.59
N LEU A 212 11.46 -2.60 4.48
CA LEU A 212 12.84 -2.12 4.40
C LEU A 212 12.89 -0.83 3.58
N ILE A 213 13.90 -0.01 3.79
CA ILE A 213 14.08 1.22 3.03
C ILE A 213 15.53 1.32 2.57
N TYR A 214 15.73 1.53 1.26
CA TYR A 214 17.03 1.86 0.71
C TYR A 214 17.11 3.35 0.34
N GLY A 215 18.32 3.92 0.36
CA GLY A 215 18.55 5.34 0.18
C GLY A 215 18.45 6.18 1.45
N LEU A 216 18.51 5.57 2.65
CA LEU A 216 18.59 6.24 3.94
C LEU A 216 20.02 6.77 4.22
N PRO A 217 20.19 7.72 5.16
CA PRO A 217 21.50 8.24 5.53
C PRO A 217 22.49 7.15 5.94
N ASN A 218 23.76 7.29 5.58
CA ASN A 218 24.86 6.35 5.86
C ASN A 218 24.78 4.99 5.13
N GLN A 219 23.76 4.74 4.31
CA GLN A 219 23.69 3.49 3.56
C GLN A 219 24.69 3.47 2.41
N THR A 220 25.35 2.32 2.24
CA THR A 220 26.10 1.96 1.04
C THR A 220 25.56 0.63 0.51
N LYS A 221 25.99 0.22 -0.69
CA LYS A 221 25.70 -1.10 -1.22
C LYS A 221 26.12 -2.21 -0.24
N GLU A 222 27.33 -2.11 0.32
CA GLU A 222 27.88 -3.10 1.23
C GLU A 222 27.13 -3.14 2.57
N SER A 223 26.77 -1.98 3.15
CA SER A 223 26.01 -1.97 4.40
C SER A 223 24.60 -2.50 4.21
N PHE A 224 23.93 -2.15 3.11
CA PHE A 224 22.58 -2.65 2.83
C PHE A 224 22.56 -4.16 2.54
N LEU A 225 23.57 -4.71 1.86
CA LEU A 225 23.70 -6.16 1.67
C LEU A 225 23.87 -6.89 3.00
N LYS A 226 24.65 -6.35 3.95
CA LYS A 226 24.74 -6.91 5.31
C LYS A 226 23.39 -6.88 6.02
N THR A 227 22.62 -5.81 5.85
CA THR A 227 21.24 -5.73 6.37
C THR A 227 20.37 -6.83 5.77
N LEU A 228 20.47 -7.11 4.46
CA LEU A 228 19.74 -8.22 3.84
C LEU A 228 20.18 -9.60 4.38
N GLU A 229 21.47 -9.80 4.69
CA GLU A 229 21.93 -11.03 5.35
C GLU A 229 21.25 -11.24 6.71
N TRP A 230 21.10 -10.18 7.51
CA TRP A 230 20.36 -10.24 8.78
C TRP A 230 18.88 -10.49 8.57
N VAL A 231 18.26 -9.81 7.61
CA VAL A 231 16.85 -10.02 7.23
C VAL A 231 16.57 -11.49 6.90
N LEU A 232 17.41 -12.13 6.09
CA LEU A 232 17.22 -13.52 5.69
C LEU A 232 17.38 -14.51 6.85
N LYS A 233 18.13 -14.18 7.90
CA LYS A 233 18.19 -15.02 9.12
C LYS A 233 16.86 -15.09 9.87
N LEU A 234 15.96 -14.13 9.64
CA LEU A 234 14.62 -14.10 10.24
C LEU A 234 13.54 -14.70 9.34
N ASP A 235 13.91 -15.16 8.14
CA ASP A 235 13.06 -15.88 7.19
C ASP A 235 11.65 -15.26 6.97
N PRO A 236 11.56 -13.97 6.58
CA PRO A 236 10.27 -13.35 6.25
C PRO A 236 9.69 -13.99 4.97
N ASP A 237 8.36 -14.03 4.85
CA ASP A 237 7.71 -14.61 3.66
C ASP A 237 7.64 -13.61 2.50
N ARG A 238 7.64 -12.32 2.86
CA ARG A 238 7.53 -11.18 1.95
C ARG A 238 8.46 -10.04 2.40
N LEU A 239 8.91 -9.25 1.44
CA LEU A 239 9.67 -8.03 1.66
C LEU A 239 9.05 -6.90 0.85
N ALA A 240 8.86 -5.75 1.49
CA ALA A 240 8.60 -4.50 0.80
C ALA A 240 9.81 -3.59 0.99
N VAL A 241 10.57 -3.35 -0.08
CA VAL A 241 11.85 -2.63 -0.06
C VAL A 241 11.71 -1.30 -0.78
N PHE A 242 11.37 -0.26 -0.03
CA PHE A 242 11.00 1.04 -0.55
C PHE A 242 12.23 1.91 -0.86
N ASN A 243 12.18 2.66 -1.96
CA ASN A 243 13.10 3.79 -2.17
C ASN A 243 12.73 4.92 -1.19
N TYR A 244 13.72 5.43 -0.45
CA TYR A 244 13.54 6.57 0.42
C TYR A 244 13.17 7.84 -0.37
N ALA A 245 11.93 8.31 -0.17
CA ALA A 245 11.45 9.57 -0.69
C ALA A 245 11.71 10.71 0.32
N HIS A 246 12.75 11.50 0.08
CA HIS A 246 13.08 12.66 0.89
C HIS A 246 12.24 13.88 0.49
N VAL A 247 11.25 14.25 1.32
CA VAL A 247 10.27 15.31 1.04
C VAL A 247 10.10 16.29 2.22
N PRO A 248 11.17 16.97 2.69
CA PRO A 248 11.16 17.82 3.89
C PRO A 248 10.25 19.07 3.79
N TRP A 249 9.76 19.41 2.59
CA TRP A 249 8.75 20.43 2.38
C TRP A 249 7.34 19.96 2.75
N VAL A 250 7.05 18.65 2.62
CA VAL A 250 5.78 18.04 3.06
C VAL A 250 5.89 17.52 4.50
N LYS A 251 7.00 16.85 4.81
CA LYS A 251 7.22 16.16 6.10
C LYS A 251 8.38 16.81 6.84
N LYS A 252 8.06 17.82 7.66
CA LYS A 252 9.06 18.64 8.37
C LYS A 252 10.02 17.83 9.25
N THR A 253 9.62 16.66 9.74
CA THR A 253 10.49 15.75 10.51
C THR A 253 11.71 15.28 9.73
N MET A 254 11.62 15.20 8.40
CA MET A 254 12.76 14.83 7.54
C MET A 254 13.88 15.88 7.55
N ARG A 255 13.64 17.12 7.99
CA ARG A 255 14.69 18.15 8.17
C ARG A 255 15.68 17.82 9.29
N LYS A 256 15.41 16.76 10.07
CA LYS A 256 16.33 16.23 11.08
C LYS A 256 17.36 15.26 10.50
N ILE A 257 17.19 14.84 9.25
CA ILE A 257 18.17 14.05 8.53
C ILE A 257 19.25 14.98 7.98
N ASP A 258 20.51 14.61 8.18
CA ASP A 258 21.62 15.25 7.49
C ASP A 258 21.63 14.81 6.02
N GLU A 259 21.29 15.74 5.12
CA GLU A 259 21.19 15.50 3.69
C GLU A 259 22.55 15.14 3.06
N THR A 260 23.67 15.51 3.68
CA THR A 260 25.02 15.18 3.18
C THR A 260 25.36 13.70 3.33
N LEU A 261 24.64 12.99 4.20
CA LEU A 261 24.79 11.55 4.42
C LEU A 261 23.86 10.71 3.54
N LEU A 262 23.00 11.34 2.72
CA LEU A 262 22.11 10.63 1.82
C LEU A 262 22.91 10.05 0.63
N PRO A 263 22.66 8.79 0.25
CA PRO A 263 23.30 8.20 -0.92
C PRO A 263 22.94 8.98 -2.19
N SER A 264 23.90 9.13 -3.09
CA SER A 264 23.66 9.78 -4.38
C SER A 264 22.68 8.94 -5.23
N PRO A 265 22.04 9.51 -6.27
CA PRO A 265 21.20 8.74 -7.17
C PRO A 265 21.90 7.51 -7.79
N ARG A 266 23.21 7.60 -8.04
CA ARG A 266 24.02 6.49 -8.52
C ARG A 266 24.15 5.41 -7.45
N ASP A 267 24.47 5.78 -6.22
CA ASP A 267 24.61 4.82 -5.11
C ASP A 267 23.29 4.10 -4.83
N LYS A 268 22.16 4.82 -4.90
CA LYS A 268 20.82 4.20 -4.79
C LYS A 268 20.57 3.16 -5.88
N LEU A 269 20.99 3.42 -7.11
CA LEU A 269 20.88 2.48 -8.22
C LEU A 269 21.76 1.24 -7.99
N GLU A 270 23.00 1.44 -7.54
CA GLU A 270 23.92 0.34 -7.20
C GLU A 270 23.38 -0.51 -6.04
N ILE A 271 22.76 0.11 -5.02
CA ILE A 271 22.07 -0.59 -3.94
C ILE A 271 20.91 -1.41 -4.50
N LEU A 272 20.07 -0.82 -5.35
CA LEU A 272 18.90 -1.49 -5.93
C LEU A 272 19.29 -2.71 -6.78
N GLU A 273 20.31 -2.58 -7.62
CA GLU A 273 20.82 -3.69 -8.44
C GLU A 273 21.34 -4.84 -7.58
N ALA A 274 22.13 -4.52 -6.54
CA ALA A 274 22.68 -5.50 -5.63
C ALA A 274 21.57 -6.19 -4.81
N LEU A 275 20.61 -5.42 -4.31
CA LEU A 275 19.39 -5.87 -3.61
C LEU A 275 18.64 -6.91 -4.43
N ILE A 276 18.28 -6.59 -5.68
CA ILE A 276 17.49 -7.49 -6.53
C ILE A 276 18.26 -8.78 -6.78
N SER A 277 19.54 -8.66 -7.13
CA SER A 277 20.41 -9.81 -7.40
C SER A 277 20.60 -10.70 -6.18
N PHE A 278 20.70 -10.11 -4.98
CA PHE A 278 20.85 -10.83 -3.72
C PHE A 278 19.58 -11.60 -3.36
N LEU A 279 18.41 -10.94 -3.42
CA LEU A 279 17.13 -11.55 -3.09
C LEU A 279 16.75 -12.68 -4.05
N GLU A 280 17.01 -12.53 -5.35
CA GLU A 280 16.75 -13.60 -6.33
C GLU A 280 17.58 -14.85 -6.06
N LYS A 281 18.87 -14.68 -5.71
CA LYS A 281 19.74 -15.80 -5.29
C LYS A 281 19.25 -16.48 -4.02
N ALA A 282 18.56 -15.73 -3.16
CA ALA A 282 17.95 -16.22 -1.92
C ALA A 282 16.50 -16.73 -2.11
N ASN A 283 16.05 -16.95 -3.36
CA ASN A 283 14.71 -17.43 -3.70
C ASN A 283 13.54 -16.46 -3.38
N TYR A 284 13.84 -15.17 -3.30
CA TYR A 284 12.82 -14.11 -3.28
C TYR A 284 12.65 -13.52 -4.67
N GLN A 285 11.45 -13.67 -5.21
CA GLN A 285 11.09 -13.21 -6.54
C GLN A 285 10.48 -11.82 -6.46
N MET A 286 10.81 -10.97 -7.43
CA MET A 286 10.18 -9.66 -7.57
C MET A 286 8.71 -9.83 -7.99
N ILE A 287 7.80 -9.32 -7.16
CA ILE A 287 6.36 -9.29 -7.45
C ILE A 287 6.01 -8.06 -8.29
N GLY A 288 6.56 -6.91 -7.92
CA GLY A 288 6.40 -5.67 -8.66
C GLY A 288 7.01 -4.50 -7.90
N MET A 289 7.76 -3.67 -8.62
CA MET A 289 8.44 -2.47 -8.11
C MET A 289 9.32 -2.73 -6.87
N ASP A 290 8.73 -2.58 -5.69
CA ASP A 290 9.33 -2.64 -4.36
C ASP A 290 8.98 -3.92 -3.59
N HIS A 291 8.11 -4.79 -4.11
CA HIS A 291 7.66 -5.99 -3.40
C HIS A 291 8.35 -7.26 -3.89
N PHE A 292 8.78 -8.09 -2.95
CA PHE A 292 9.38 -9.40 -3.16
C PHE A 292 8.68 -10.45 -2.28
N ALA A 293 8.61 -11.69 -2.77
CA ALA A 293 8.09 -12.81 -1.99
C ALA A 293 8.81 -14.10 -2.37
N LYS A 294 8.80 -15.10 -1.49
CA LYS A 294 9.32 -16.43 -1.81
C LYS A 294 8.63 -17.03 -3.04
N SER A 295 9.32 -17.88 -3.79
CA SER A 295 8.80 -18.48 -5.03
C SER A 295 7.54 -19.36 -4.85
N ASP A 296 7.30 -19.85 -3.65
CA ASP A 296 6.12 -20.63 -3.27
C ASP A 296 5.02 -19.78 -2.61
N ASN A 297 5.25 -18.48 -2.43
CA ASN A 297 4.27 -17.56 -1.86
C ASN A 297 3.10 -17.32 -2.83
N GLU A 298 1.89 -17.22 -2.28
CA GLU A 298 0.67 -16.99 -3.05
C GLU A 298 0.72 -15.77 -3.99
N LEU A 299 1.43 -14.69 -3.61
CA LEU A 299 1.55 -13.50 -4.47
C LEU A 299 2.35 -13.80 -5.74
N TYR A 300 3.45 -14.56 -5.62
CA TYR A 300 4.24 -14.93 -6.77
C TYR A 300 3.48 -15.91 -7.67
N LEU A 301 2.79 -16.88 -7.06
CA LEU A 301 1.96 -17.83 -7.81
C LEU A 301 0.81 -17.12 -8.55
N ALA A 302 0.17 -16.12 -7.93
CA ALA A 302 -0.87 -15.30 -8.56
C ALA A 302 -0.31 -14.45 -9.71
N LEU A 303 0.89 -13.88 -9.55
CA LEU A 303 1.59 -13.15 -10.62
C LEU A 303 1.81 -14.05 -11.85
N GLN A 304 2.29 -15.29 -11.66
CA GLN A 304 2.50 -16.25 -12.75
C GLN A 304 1.20 -16.58 -13.49
N LYS A 305 0.06 -16.61 -12.78
CA LYS A 305 -1.27 -16.84 -13.34
C LYS A 305 -1.95 -15.59 -13.91
N ALA A 306 -1.33 -14.42 -13.75
CA ALA A 306 -1.92 -13.12 -14.09
C ALA A 306 -3.21 -12.81 -13.30
N GLU A 307 -3.24 -13.23 -12.04
CA GLU A 307 -4.35 -13.07 -11.10
C GLU A 307 -3.99 -12.10 -9.96
N LEU A 308 -2.79 -11.51 -9.99
CA LEU A 308 -2.35 -10.57 -8.98
C LEU A 308 -3.19 -9.29 -9.05
N ARG A 309 -3.60 -8.81 -7.87
CA ARG A 309 -4.30 -7.54 -7.72
C ARG A 309 -3.54 -6.60 -6.82
N ARG A 310 -3.91 -5.32 -6.89
CA ARG A 310 -3.32 -4.27 -6.08
C ARG A 310 -4.40 -3.31 -5.58
N ASN A 311 -4.33 -2.93 -4.30
CA ASN A 311 -5.14 -1.90 -3.67
C ASN A 311 -4.23 -0.87 -2.95
N PHE A 312 -4.80 -0.02 -2.09
CA PHE A 312 -4.02 0.98 -1.33
C PHE A 312 -3.03 0.37 -0.34
N GLN A 313 -3.28 -0.84 0.16
CA GLN A 313 -2.44 -1.55 1.11
C GLN A 313 -1.36 -2.41 0.43
N GLY A 314 -1.39 -2.55 -0.90
CA GLY A 314 -0.38 -3.25 -1.68
C GLY A 314 -0.96 -4.37 -2.54
N TYR A 315 -0.15 -5.40 -2.80
CA TYR A 315 -0.55 -6.55 -3.59
C TYR A 315 -1.37 -7.56 -2.79
N THR A 316 -2.39 -8.14 -3.41
CA THR A 316 -3.28 -9.15 -2.81
C THR A 316 -3.71 -10.20 -3.83
N THR A 317 -3.96 -11.42 -3.34
CA THR A 317 -4.57 -12.53 -4.07
C THR A 317 -6.11 -12.56 -3.94
N LYS A 318 -6.67 -11.73 -3.06
CA LYS A 318 -8.12 -11.71 -2.82
C LYS A 318 -8.86 -11.13 -4.01
N LYS A 319 -10.13 -11.55 -4.14
CA LYS A 319 -11.05 -11.07 -5.19
C LYS A 319 -11.28 -9.56 -5.06
N PHE A 320 -11.94 -8.96 -6.05
CA PHE A 320 -12.26 -7.54 -5.98
C PHE A 320 -13.20 -7.26 -4.79
N THR A 321 -12.76 -6.38 -3.90
CA THR A 321 -13.48 -5.97 -2.69
C THR A 321 -13.82 -4.49 -2.77
N GLN A 322 -14.90 -4.07 -2.13
CA GLN A 322 -15.11 -2.67 -1.77
C GLN A 322 -14.34 -2.38 -0.48
N THR A 323 -13.43 -1.40 -0.52
CA THR A 323 -12.64 -1.02 0.66
C THR A 323 -13.36 0.06 1.45
N ILE A 324 -13.64 -0.23 2.72
CA ILE A 324 -14.20 0.71 3.68
C ILE A 324 -13.05 1.25 4.54
N GLY A 325 -12.75 2.54 4.38
CA GLY A 325 -11.77 3.24 5.18
C GLY A 325 -12.39 3.76 6.48
N ILE A 326 -11.81 3.38 7.61
CA ILE A 326 -12.26 3.73 8.96
C ILE A 326 -11.13 4.49 9.66
N GLY A 327 -11.45 5.60 10.31
CA GLY A 327 -10.50 6.45 11.01
C GLY A 327 -9.99 7.63 10.17
N VAL A 328 -9.38 8.59 10.87
CA VAL A 328 -8.72 9.77 10.27
C VAL A 328 -7.82 9.40 9.09
N THR A 329 -7.88 10.18 8.01
CA THR A 329 -7.11 10.04 6.76
C THR A 329 -7.43 8.84 5.86
N SER A 330 -8.18 7.85 6.36
CA SER A 330 -8.48 6.61 5.66
C SER A 330 -9.10 6.84 4.29
N ILE A 331 -8.70 6.00 3.33
CA ILE A 331 -9.23 6.02 1.97
C ILE A 331 -10.12 4.80 1.79
N GLY A 332 -11.34 5.03 1.29
CA GLY A 332 -12.24 4.00 0.80
C GLY A 332 -12.21 3.90 -0.73
N GLU A 333 -12.54 2.72 -1.25
CA GLU A 333 -12.54 2.42 -2.68
C GLU A 333 -13.76 1.56 -3.04
N GLY A 334 -14.55 2.05 -3.99
CA GLY A 334 -15.56 1.25 -4.70
C GLY A 334 -15.15 0.96 -6.14
N SER A 335 -16.05 0.30 -6.87
CA SER A 335 -15.88 0.04 -8.30
C SER A 335 -15.84 1.33 -9.12
N ASP A 336 -16.56 2.34 -8.65
CA ASP A 336 -16.87 3.59 -9.36
C ASP A 336 -16.67 4.83 -8.48
N TYR A 337 -15.96 4.72 -7.35
CA TYR A 337 -15.59 5.90 -6.56
C TYR A 337 -14.35 5.66 -5.70
N TYR A 338 -13.76 6.77 -5.24
CA TYR A 338 -12.89 6.80 -4.07
C TYR A 338 -13.36 7.87 -3.09
N THR A 339 -13.10 7.65 -1.80
CA THR A 339 -13.41 8.61 -0.73
C THR A 339 -12.23 8.69 0.24
N GLN A 340 -12.04 9.83 0.88
CA GLN A 340 -11.03 10.03 1.91
C GLN A 340 -11.65 10.76 3.11
N ASN A 341 -11.43 10.16 4.29
CA ASN A 341 -11.77 10.79 5.56
C ASN A 341 -10.88 12.01 5.84
N TYR A 342 -11.38 12.95 6.65
CA TYR A 342 -10.60 14.10 7.13
C TYR A 342 -9.19 13.72 7.58
N LYS A 343 -8.21 14.49 7.12
CA LYS A 343 -6.78 14.25 7.38
C LYS A 343 -6.31 14.71 8.75
N ASP A 344 -7.11 15.49 9.46
CA ASP A 344 -6.82 15.96 10.81
C ASP A 344 -7.93 15.56 11.78
N LEU A 345 -7.55 15.37 13.05
CA LEU A 345 -8.48 14.93 14.09
C LEU A 345 -9.57 15.98 14.38
N HIS A 346 -9.29 17.27 14.22
CA HIS A 346 -10.27 18.29 14.60
C HIS A 346 -11.51 18.23 13.72
N HIS A 347 -11.33 18.20 12.40
CA HIS A 347 -12.46 18.09 11.46
C HIS A 347 -13.10 16.70 11.48
N TYR A 348 -12.28 15.65 11.63
CA TYR A 348 -12.76 14.28 11.78
C TYR A 348 -13.72 14.13 12.98
N GLU A 349 -13.29 14.59 14.16
CA GLU A 349 -14.10 14.52 15.39
C GLU A 349 -15.36 15.40 15.29
N LYS A 350 -15.22 16.61 14.73
CA LYS A 350 -16.35 17.54 14.56
C LYS A 350 -17.45 16.97 13.66
N ALA A 351 -17.08 16.32 12.55
CA ALA A 351 -18.06 15.69 11.67
C ALA A 351 -18.86 14.60 12.39
N LEU A 352 -18.17 13.74 13.15
CA LEU A 352 -18.79 12.65 13.91
C LEU A 352 -19.68 13.15 15.06
N ASP A 353 -19.28 14.22 15.74
CA ASP A 353 -20.10 14.85 16.79
C ASP A 353 -21.41 15.45 16.25
N LEU A 354 -21.43 15.85 14.97
CA LEU A 354 -22.61 16.30 14.27
C LEU A 354 -23.43 15.15 13.64
N GLY A 355 -22.98 13.90 13.79
CA GLY A 355 -23.67 12.73 13.23
C GLY A 355 -23.42 12.52 11.73
N HIS A 356 -22.34 13.09 11.19
CA HIS A 356 -21.97 12.98 9.77
C HIS A 356 -20.79 12.02 9.58
N LEU A 357 -20.81 11.23 8.50
CA LEU A 357 -19.63 10.49 8.05
C LEU A 357 -18.47 11.47 7.77
N PRO A 358 -17.23 11.16 8.17
CA PRO A 358 -16.14 12.14 8.20
C PRO A 358 -15.44 12.33 6.85
N VAL A 359 -16.21 12.45 5.76
CA VAL A 359 -15.72 12.59 4.38
C VAL A 359 -15.15 14.00 4.15
N GLU A 360 -13.86 14.09 3.81
CA GLU A 360 -13.21 15.34 3.39
C GLU A 360 -13.36 15.57 1.89
N ARG A 361 -13.12 14.50 1.11
CA ARG A 361 -13.05 14.57 -0.35
C ARG A 361 -13.11 13.19 -0.97
N GLY A 362 -13.43 13.14 -2.26
CA GLY A 362 -13.43 11.91 -3.04
C GLY A 362 -13.56 12.17 -4.53
N VAL A 363 -13.89 11.14 -5.28
CA VAL A 363 -14.17 11.25 -6.72
C VAL A 363 -15.12 10.13 -7.14
N ALA A 364 -16.18 10.48 -7.85
CA ALA A 364 -16.99 9.53 -8.59
C ALA A 364 -16.32 9.27 -9.95
N LEU A 365 -16.20 8.02 -10.34
CA LEU A 365 -15.50 7.60 -11.56
C LEU A 365 -16.47 7.57 -12.73
N SER A 366 -16.11 8.23 -13.82
CA SER A 366 -16.81 8.03 -15.09
C SER A 366 -16.54 6.62 -15.64
N GLN A 367 -17.33 6.17 -16.62
CA GLN A 367 -17.06 4.89 -17.30
C GLN A 367 -15.66 4.84 -17.93
N GLU A 368 -15.18 5.98 -18.45
CA GLU A 368 -13.82 6.12 -18.98
C GLU A 368 -12.76 5.97 -17.87
N ASP A 369 -13.03 6.51 -16.67
CA ASP A 369 -12.13 6.36 -15.53
C ASP A 369 -12.07 4.91 -15.04
N VAL A 370 -13.20 4.22 -14.99
CA VAL A 370 -13.25 2.79 -14.62
C VAL A 370 -12.50 1.94 -15.65
N LEU A 371 -12.66 2.23 -16.96
CA LEU A 371 -11.93 1.55 -18.02
C LEU A 371 -10.42 1.78 -17.91
N ARG A 372 -9.96 3.03 -17.78
CA ARG A 372 -8.54 3.36 -17.62
C ARG A 372 -7.96 2.81 -16.31
N LYS A 373 -8.75 2.81 -15.23
CA LYS A 373 -8.39 2.16 -13.96
C LYS A 373 -8.08 0.69 -14.19
N GLU A 374 -8.95 -0.05 -14.89
CA GLU A 374 -8.69 -1.47 -15.17
C GLU A 374 -7.38 -1.65 -15.95
N VAL A 375 -7.16 -0.88 -17.02
CA VAL A 375 -5.95 -0.97 -17.85
C VAL A 375 -4.69 -0.70 -17.03
N ILE A 376 -4.65 0.44 -16.32
CA ILE A 376 -3.50 0.84 -15.51
C ILE A 376 -3.24 -0.19 -14.41
N MET A 377 -4.28 -0.62 -13.69
CA MET A 377 -4.10 -1.57 -12.58
C MET A 377 -3.68 -2.96 -13.08
N GLN A 378 -4.13 -3.42 -14.26
CA GLN A 378 -3.63 -4.65 -14.87
C GLN A 378 -2.15 -4.54 -15.26
N MET A 379 -1.73 -3.42 -15.86
CA MET A 379 -0.31 -3.18 -16.16
C MET A 379 0.53 -3.19 -14.88
N MET A 380 0.11 -2.46 -13.84
CA MET A 380 0.81 -2.36 -12.56
C MET A 380 0.88 -3.68 -11.77
N SER A 381 -0.06 -4.61 -12.02
CA SER A 381 -0.14 -5.86 -11.27
C SER A 381 0.44 -7.07 -12.00
N ASN A 382 0.27 -7.14 -13.32
CA ASN A 382 0.61 -8.36 -14.07
C ASN A 382 1.70 -8.12 -15.12
N LEU A 383 2.18 -6.88 -15.27
CA LEU A 383 3.22 -6.49 -16.24
C LEU A 383 2.88 -6.85 -17.69
N LYS A 384 1.59 -7.11 -17.96
CA LYS A 384 1.05 -7.42 -19.28
C LYS A 384 -0.40 -6.97 -19.35
N LEU A 385 -0.91 -6.85 -20.57
CA LEU A 385 -2.28 -6.50 -20.84
C LEU A 385 -2.84 -7.40 -21.94
N ASP A 386 -4.01 -7.98 -21.69
CA ASP A 386 -4.78 -8.77 -22.64
C ASP A 386 -5.99 -7.96 -23.09
N TYR A 387 -6.03 -7.57 -24.37
CA TYR A 387 -7.08 -6.70 -24.89
C TYR A 387 -8.45 -7.36 -24.76
N SER A 388 -8.57 -8.67 -25.04
CA SER A 388 -9.89 -9.30 -25.11
C SER A 388 -10.64 -9.26 -23.77
N LYS A 389 -9.92 -9.32 -22.65
CA LYS A 389 -10.51 -9.20 -21.30
C LYS A 389 -11.11 -7.82 -21.06
N ILE A 390 -10.46 -6.77 -21.59
CA ILE A 390 -10.95 -5.39 -21.48
C ILE A 390 -12.13 -5.18 -22.44
N GLU A 391 -11.99 -5.66 -23.68
CA GLU A 391 -13.02 -5.55 -24.72
C GLU A 391 -14.32 -6.24 -24.27
N GLU A 392 -14.24 -7.45 -23.71
CA GLU A 392 -15.39 -8.19 -23.16
C GLU A 392 -16.04 -7.44 -22.00
N LYS A 393 -15.24 -6.95 -21.04
CA LYS A 393 -15.76 -6.30 -19.82
C LYS A 393 -16.41 -4.95 -20.11
N PHE A 394 -15.88 -4.18 -21.06
CA PHE A 394 -16.29 -2.80 -21.30
C PHE A 394 -17.01 -2.58 -22.64
N SER A 395 -17.19 -3.64 -23.44
CA SER A 395 -17.83 -3.57 -24.77
C SER A 395 -17.18 -2.50 -25.69
N VAL A 396 -15.85 -2.51 -25.75
CA VAL A 396 -15.05 -1.52 -26.50
C VAL A 396 -14.12 -2.22 -27.48
N ASP A 397 -13.79 -1.60 -28.62
CA ASP A 397 -12.63 -1.99 -29.44
C ASP A 397 -11.38 -1.35 -28.82
N PHE A 398 -10.54 -2.16 -28.18
CA PHE A 398 -9.42 -1.65 -27.38
C PHE A 398 -8.43 -0.87 -28.25
N LYS A 399 -8.10 -1.40 -29.43
CA LYS A 399 -7.09 -0.81 -30.32
C LYS A 399 -7.59 0.50 -30.92
N ALA A 400 -8.87 0.58 -31.26
CA ALA A 400 -9.48 1.80 -31.75
C ALA A 400 -9.55 2.87 -30.65
N HIS A 401 -10.04 2.50 -29.46
CA HIS A 401 -10.23 3.41 -28.32
C HIS A 401 -8.91 3.99 -27.80
N PHE A 402 -7.92 3.13 -27.58
CA PHE A 402 -6.60 3.50 -27.06
C PHE A 402 -5.54 3.70 -28.14
N LYS A 403 -5.94 4.00 -29.38
CA LYS A 403 -5.00 4.17 -30.51
C LYS A 403 -3.87 5.14 -30.18
N LYS A 404 -4.19 6.29 -29.58
CA LYS A 404 -3.19 7.33 -29.25
C LYS A 404 -2.22 6.85 -28.18
N GLU A 405 -2.72 6.17 -27.17
CA GLU A 405 -1.94 5.59 -26.07
C GLU A 405 -1.02 4.48 -26.56
N LEU A 406 -1.51 3.60 -27.45
CA LEU A 406 -0.72 2.54 -28.07
C LEU A 406 0.42 3.09 -28.95
N GLU A 407 0.19 4.17 -29.70
CA GLU A 407 1.25 4.85 -30.45
C GLU A 407 2.36 5.39 -29.53
N LYS A 408 2.00 5.91 -28.34
CA LYS A 408 2.98 6.37 -27.36
C LYS A 408 3.76 5.24 -26.68
N LEU A 409 3.29 4.00 -26.77
CA LEU A 409 4.00 2.83 -26.29
C LEU A 409 5.08 2.32 -27.27
N LYS A 410 5.01 2.65 -28.57
CA LYS A 410 5.97 2.17 -29.57
C LYS A 410 7.45 2.48 -29.26
N PRO A 411 7.82 3.68 -28.75
CA PRO A 411 9.20 3.94 -28.34
C PRO A 411 9.71 3.00 -27.24
N TYR A 412 8.81 2.47 -26.39
CA TYR A 412 9.17 1.50 -25.37
C TYR A 412 9.37 0.10 -25.97
N GLU A 413 8.63 -0.28 -27.02
CA GLU A 413 8.89 -1.51 -27.78
C GLU A 413 10.24 -1.45 -28.52
N GLU A 414 10.52 -0.33 -29.21
CA GLU A 414 11.80 -0.09 -29.89
C GLU A 414 12.98 -0.17 -28.91
N ALA A 415 12.79 0.31 -27.68
CA ALA A 415 13.76 0.20 -26.59
C ALA A 415 13.84 -1.20 -25.95
N SER A 416 13.07 -2.18 -26.44
CA SER A 416 12.93 -3.54 -25.89
C SER A 416 12.46 -3.56 -24.43
N LEU A 417 11.61 -2.61 -24.04
CA LEU A 417 11.01 -2.55 -22.71
C LEU A 417 9.69 -3.33 -22.66
N LEU A 418 8.98 -3.44 -23.78
CA LEU A 418 7.80 -4.30 -23.93
C LEU A 418 7.83 -4.97 -25.31
N SER A 419 6.96 -5.96 -25.50
CA SER A 419 6.70 -6.56 -26.81
C SER A 419 5.20 -6.65 -27.06
N PHE A 420 4.75 -6.18 -28.22
CA PHE A 420 3.37 -6.39 -28.66
C PHE A 420 3.18 -7.79 -29.24
N ASN A 421 1.95 -8.29 -29.13
CA ASN A 421 1.46 -9.42 -29.92
C ASN A 421 0.05 -9.11 -30.44
N SER A 422 -0.59 -10.06 -31.13
CA SER A 422 -1.92 -9.84 -31.72
C SER A 422 -3.01 -9.55 -30.69
N LYS A 423 -2.87 -10.07 -29.46
CA LYS A 423 -3.85 -10.04 -28.36
C LYS A 423 -3.56 -8.97 -27.31
N GLY A 424 -2.38 -8.36 -27.29
CA GLY A 424 -1.97 -7.54 -26.17
C GLY A 424 -0.51 -7.10 -26.23
N PHE A 425 0.05 -6.84 -25.05
CA PHE A 425 1.49 -6.64 -24.85
C PHE A 425 1.96 -7.19 -23.51
N GLU A 426 3.25 -7.50 -23.43
CA GLU A 426 3.93 -7.94 -22.22
C GLU A 426 5.21 -7.14 -22.02
N MET A 427 5.47 -6.73 -20.79
CA MET A 427 6.67 -5.98 -20.43
C MET A 427 7.83 -6.95 -20.19
N THR A 428 9.01 -6.56 -20.65
CA THR A 428 10.25 -7.25 -20.27
C THR A 428 10.57 -6.99 -18.80
N ARG A 429 11.59 -7.68 -18.26
CA ARG A 429 12.05 -7.46 -16.89
C ARG A 429 12.45 -5.99 -16.62
N THR A 430 13.15 -5.35 -17.56
CA THR A 430 13.47 -3.91 -17.50
C THR A 430 12.20 -3.05 -17.64
N GLY A 431 11.29 -3.43 -18.54
CA GLY A 431 10.00 -2.75 -18.68
C GLY A 431 9.17 -2.77 -17.40
N GLY A 432 9.18 -3.88 -16.66
CA GLY A 432 8.49 -3.99 -15.38
C GLY A 432 8.97 -2.97 -14.35
N MET A 433 10.26 -2.63 -14.33
CA MET A 433 10.80 -1.55 -13.49
C MET A 433 10.27 -0.16 -13.92
N LEU A 434 9.98 0.00 -15.21
CA LEU A 434 9.42 1.21 -15.82
C LEU A 434 7.90 1.15 -16.02
N VAL A 435 7.20 0.26 -15.32
CA VAL A 435 5.74 0.08 -15.48
C VAL A 435 4.97 1.38 -15.28
N ARG A 436 5.37 2.20 -14.30
CA ARG A 436 4.79 3.52 -14.03
C ARG A 436 4.90 4.44 -15.25
N ASN A 437 6.03 4.39 -15.96
CA ASN A 437 6.27 5.21 -17.14
C ASN A 437 5.28 4.91 -18.27
N MET A 438 5.05 3.61 -18.51
CA MET A 438 4.12 3.16 -19.54
C MET A 438 2.66 3.36 -19.12
N ALA A 439 2.33 3.17 -17.84
CA ALA A 439 1.00 3.42 -17.30
C ALA A 439 0.57 4.89 -17.44
N MET A 440 1.51 5.84 -17.33
CA MET A 440 1.26 7.26 -17.55
C MET A 440 0.70 7.60 -18.93
N GLU A 441 0.99 6.78 -19.95
CA GLU A 441 0.47 7.06 -21.29
C GLU A 441 -1.06 6.92 -21.34
N PHE A 442 -1.62 6.03 -20.51
CA PHE A 442 -3.06 5.79 -20.35
C PHE A 442 -3.75 6.73 -19.35
N ASP A 443 -3.02 7.62 -18.68
CA ASP A 443 -3.57 8.56 -17.71
C ASP A 443 -4.17 9.79 -18.40
N ALA A 444 -5.49 9.98 -18.25
CA ALA A 444 -6.17 11.12 -18.84
C ALA A 444 -5.88 12.44 -18.11
N TYR A 445 -5.53 12.39 -16.82
CA TYR A 445 -5.38 13.55 -15.94
C TYR A 445 -3.97 14.14 -15.91
N LEU A 446 -2.96 13.44 -16.43
CA LEU A 446 -1.60 14.00 -16.53
C LEU A 446 -1.46 15.08 -17.60
N ARG A 447 -2.43 15.19 -18.52
CA ARG A 447 -2.43 16.18 -19.60
C ARG A 447 -3.05 17.48 -19.09
N GLY A 448 -2.28 18.37 -18.45
CA GLY A 448 -2.77 19.74 -18.16
C GLY A 448 -2.27 20.49 -16.92
N GLY A 449 -0.98 20.44 -16.55
CA GLY A 449 -0.41 21.34 -15.55
C GLY A 449 0.78 20.75 -14.78
N GLU A 450 1.52 21.59 -14.05
CA GLU A 450 2.59 21.15 -13.16
C GLU A 450 2.00 20.35 -11.98
N LYS A 451 2.24 19.04 -11.97
CA LYS A 451 1.93 18.17 -10.84
C LYS A 451 3.23 17.73 -10.19
N HIS A 452 3.37 17.96 -8.88
CA HIS A 452 4.54 17.54 -8.11
C HIS A 452 4.46 16.06 -7.78
N PHE A 453 5.17 15.23 -8.56
CA PHE A 453 5.35 13.81 -8.28
C PHE A 453 6.79 13.50 -7.89
N SER A 454 6.99 12.42 -7.13
CA SER A 454 8.32 11.81 -7.01
C SER A 454 8.77 11.25 -8.36
N LYS A 455 10.08 11.13 -8.56
CA LYS A 455 10.62 10.39 -9.71
C LYS A 455 10.17 8.92 -9.65
N THR A 456 10.09 8.27 -10.82
CA THR A 456 9.74 6.86 -10.93
C THR A 456 10.87 5.91 -10.53
N LEU A 457 12.10 6.44 -10.40
CA LEU A 457 13.24 5.80 -9.73
C LEU A 457 13.10 5.91 -8.22
#